data_AF-A0A356K8A4-F1
#
_entry.id   AF-A0A356K8A4-F1
#
_cell.length_a   1.000
_cell.length_b   1.000
_cell.length_c   1.000
_cell.angle_alpha   90.00
_cell.angle_beta   90.00
_cell.angle_gamma   90.00
#
_symmetry.space_group_name_H-M   'P 1'
#
loop_
_entity.id
_entity.type
_entity.pdbx_description
1 polymer ?
#
loop_
_entity_poly.entity_id
_entity_poly.type
_entity_poly.pdbx_seq_one_letter_code
_entity_poly.pdbx_strand_id
1 'polypeptide(L)'
;ERLAEQNQLTVLDARTLSMDDICEYNFTEQAGNGYAAIPAHNPNHRFFYFPNMKPGEVIIFKQFDSRSDKAMVCPHTAFYDPDVGDHSAARRSVEFRALCVFD
;
A
#
# COMPACT_ATOMS: atom_id res chain seq x y z
N GLU A 1 7.60 5.61 23.81
CA GLU A 1 6.74 5.57 22.60
C GLU A 1 6.56 4.12 22.18
N ARG A 2 5.38 3.72 21.68
CA ARG A 2 5.13 2.34 21.24
C ARG A 2 5.54 2.19 19.78
N LEU A 3 6.50 1.31 19.51
CA LEU A 3 6.92 0.95 18.14
C LEU A 3 5.88 0.02 17.50
N ALA A 4 5.77 0.08 16.18
CA ALA A 4 5.10 -0.94 15.39
C ALA A 4 6.09 -2.08 15.11
N GLU A 5 6.01 -3.17 15.88
CA GLU A 5 6.89 -4.34 15.77
C GLU A 5 6.32 -5.39 14.81
N GLN A 6 4.99 -5.44 14.68
CA GLN A 6 4.27 -6.37 13.80
C GLN A 6 3.34 -5.62 12.85
N ASN A 7 2.94 -6.28 11.76
CA ASN A 7 2.11 -5.70 10.70
C ASN A 7 2.79 -4.44 10.14
N GLN A 8 4.00 -4.58 9.59
CA GLN A 8 4.78 -3.45 9.07
C GLN A 8 4.13 -2.84 7.82
N LEU A 9 4.18 -1.51 7.67
CA LEU A 9 3.62 -0.86 6.47
C LEU A 9 4.48 -1.24 5.29
N THR A 10 3.86 -1.90 4.32
CA THR A 10 4.53 -2.51 3.18
C THR A 10 3.94 -1.95 1.91
N VAL A 11 4.78 -1.56 0.96
CA VAL A 11 4.42 -0.98 -0.33
C VAL A 11 5.05 -1.78 -1.46
N LEU A 12 4.35 -1.87 -2.59
CA LEU A 12 4.89 -2.45 -3.82
C LEU A 12 5.60 -1.36 -4.64
N ASP A 13 6.82 -1.65 -5.10
CA ASP A 13 7.55 -0.77 -6.01
C ASP A 13 6.86 -0.71 -7.38
N ALA A 14 6.34 0.46 -7.72
CA ALA A 14 5.62 0.70 -8.97
C ALA A 14 6.46 0.41 -10.23
N ARG A 15 7.80 0.40 -10.15
CA ARG A 15 8.68 0.01 -11.27
C ARG A 15 8.66 -1.49 -11.56
N THR A 16 8.15 -2.29 -10.61
CA THR A 16 8.04 -3.75 -10.73
C THR A 16 6.61 -4.23 -10.88
N LEU A 17 5.64 -3.31 -10.84
CA LEU A 17 4.23 -3.61 -11.00
C LEU A 17 3.85 -3.49 -12.48
N SER A 18 3.41 -4.59 -13.10
CA SER A 18 2.71 -4.53 -14.38
C SER A 18 1.27 -4.09 -14.15
N MET A 19 0.72 -3.25 -15.03
CA MET A 19 -0.72 -2.95 -14.99
C MET A 19 -1.59 -4.17 -15.31
N ASP A 20 -1.05 -5.16 -16.03
CA ASP A 20 -1.73 -6.44 -16.29
C ASP A 20 -1.86 -7.29 -15.01
N ASP A 21 -1.03 -7.01 -13.99
CA ASP A 21 -1.15 -7.68 -12.69
C ASP A 21 -2.26 -7.05 -11.84
N ILE A 22 -2.83 -5.90 -12.22
CA ILE A 22 -3.86 -5.25 -11.41
C ILE A 22 -5.23 -5.86 -11.70
N CYS A 23 -5.76 -6.59 -10.73
CA CYS A 23 -7.15 -7.02 -10.75
C CYS A 23 -8.06 -5.84 -10.40
N GLU A 24 -9.04 -5.58 -11.26
CA GLU A 24 -10.11 -4.63 -10.94
C GLU A 24 -10.99 -5.21 -9.83
N TYR A 25 -11.26 -4.39 -8.82
CA TYR A 25 -12.15 -4.75 -7.72
C TYR A 25 -13.29 -3.74 -7.60
N ASN A 26 -14.47 -4.14 -8.05
CA ASN A 26 -15.67 -3.33 -7.96
C ASN A 26 -16.31 -3.49 -6.58
N PHE A 27 -16.25 -2.43 -5.76
CA PHE A 27 -16.82 -2.44 -4.41
C PHE A 27 -18.36 -2.53 -4.38
N THR A 28 -19.03 -2.19 -5.48
CA THR A 28 -20.48 -2.34 -5.66
C THR A 28 -20.79 -2.62 -7.14
N GLU A 29 -21.95 -3.23 -7.43
CA GLU A 29 -22.43 -3.42 -8.82
C GLU A 29 -22.59 -2.10 -9.60
N GLN A 30 -22.66 -0.96 -8.90
CA GLN A 30 -22.81 0.38 -9.44
C GLN A 30 -21.48 1.16 -9.53
N ALA A 31 -20.39 0.60 -8.99
CA ALA A 31 -19.09 1.27 -8.98
C ALA A 31 -18.38 1.09 -10.33
N GLY A 32 -18.85 1.81 -11.35
CA GLY A 32 -18.01 2.09 -12.51
C GLY A 32 -16.79 2.89 -12.04
N ASN A 33 -15.60 2.31 -12.15
CA ASN A 33 -14.27 2.95 -12.00
C ASN A 33 -13.68 3.02 -10.58
N GLY A 34 -14.06 2.11 -9.67
CA GLY A 34 -13.35 1.94 -8.40
C GLY A 34 -12.14 1.02 -8.56
N TYR A 35 -10.95 1.54 -8.88
CA TYR A 35 -9.73 0.72 -8.87
C TYR A 35 -9.27 0.48 -7.42
N ALA A 36 -9.76 -0.56 -6.75
CA ALA A 36 -8.90 -1.19 -5.76
C ALA A 36 -7.80 -1.92 -6.53
N ALA A 37 -6.59 -1.38 -6.50
CA ALA A 37 -5.44 -1.99 -7.16
C ALA A 37 -4.98 -3.21 -6.36
N ILE A 38 -5.57 -4.37 -6.66
CA ILE A 38 -5.19 -5.64 -6.06
C ILE A 38 -4.20 -6.32 -7.01
N PRO A 39 -2.89 -6.33 -6.70
CA PRO A 39 -1.91 -6.99 -7.55
C PRO A 39 -2.06 -8.51 -7.46
N ALA A 40 -2.18 -9.16 -8.61
CA ALA A 40 -1.99 -10.59 -8.77
C ALA A 40 -0.53 -10.98 -8.48
N HIS A 41 -0.30 -12.25 -8.14
CA HIS A 41 1.04 -12.74 -7.85
C HIS A 41 1.94 -12.63 -9.09
N ASN A 42 3.07 -11.95 -8.94
CA ASN A 42 4.14 -11.90 -9.93
C ASN A 42 5.50 -11.97 -9.21
N PRO A 43 6.38 -12.92 -9.54
CA PRO A 43 7.67 -13.09 -8.87
C PRO A 43 8.64 -11.91 -9.05
N ASN A 44 8.39 -11.02 -10.01
CA ASN A 44 9.19 -9.81 -10.21
C ASN A 44 8.80 -8.66 -9.27
N HIS A 45 7.65 -8.76 -8.58
CA HIS A 45 7.20 -7.75 -7.63
C HIS A 45 8.21 -7.56 -6.51
N ARG A 46 8.58 -6.32 -6.25
CA ARG A 46 9.47 -5.95 -5.15
C ARG A 46 8.71 -5.17 -4.10
N PHE A 47 8.51 -5.82 -2.96
CA PHE A 47 7.90 -5.19 -1.78
C PHE A 47 8.98 -4.54 -0.90
N PHE A 48 8.65 -3.37 -0.37
CA PHE A 48 9.45 -2.65 0.62
C PHE A 48 8.59 -2.41 1.84
N TYR A 49 9.17 -2.49 3.03
CA TYR A 49 8.44 -2.20 4.26
C TYR A 49 9.23 -1.25 5.15
N PHE A 50 8.52 -0.54 6.03
CA PHE A 50 9.11 0.36 7.00
C PHE A 50 9.01 -0.26 8.40
N PRO A 51 10.11 -0.85 8.93
CA PRO A 51 10.11 -1.50 10.23
C PRO A 51 10.04 -0.51 11.38
N ASN A 52 9.45 -0.92 12.51
CA ASN A 52 9.54 -0.22 13.79
C ASN A 52 9.04 1.23 13.74
N MET A 53 8.00 1.49 12.94
CA MET A 53 7.44 2.83 12.78
C MET A 53 7.00 3.42 14.11
N LYS A 54 7.39 4.68 14.36
CA LYS A 54 7.02 5.46 15.53
C LYS A 54 5.78 6.32 15.26
N PRO A 55 5.00 6.70 16.28
CA PRO A 55 3.82 7.55 16.10
C PRO A 55 4.08 8.93 15.44
N GLY A 56 5.30 9.45 15.53
CA GLY A 56 5.69 10.72 14.92
C GLY A 56 6.22 10.61 13.49
N GLU A 57 6.31 9.41 12.92
CA GLU A 57 6.77 9.19 11.56
C GLU A 57 5.58 9.10 10.60
N VAL A 58 5.74 9.63 9.39
CA VAL A 58 4.70 9.61 8.36
C VAL A 58 5.33 9.13 7.06
N ILE A 59 4.62 8.26 6.35
CA ILE A 59 4.96 7.83 5.00
C ILE A 59 3.89 8.39 4.06
N ILE A 60 4.33 9.08 3.02
CA ILE A 60 3.46 9.63 1.98
C ILE A 60 3.74 8.87 0.70
N PHE A 61 2.69 8.34 0.08
CA PHE A 61 2.75 7.68 -1.22
C PHE A 61 1.47 7.98 -2.01
N LYS A 62 1.51 7.77 -3.33
CA LYS A 62 0.37 7.99 -4.22
C LYS A 62 -0.54 6.77 -4.21
N GLN A 63 -1.79 6.95 -3.81
CA GLN A 63 -2.80 5.90 -3.93
C GLN A 63 -3.31 5.79 -5.36
N PHE A 64 -3.47 6.92 -6.04
CA PHE A 64 -3.86 7.02 -7.44
C PHE A 64 -3.23 8.26 -8.10
N ASP A 65 -2.86 8.15 -9.37
CA ASP A 65 -2.42 9.24 -10.25
C ASP A 65 -3.04 8.99 -11.63
N SER A 66 -3.78 9.98 -12.16
CA SER A 66 -4.47 9.86 -13.44
C SER A 66 -3.53 9.87 -14.66
N ARG A 67 -2.25 10.22 -14.46
CA ARG A 67 -1.25 10.27 -15.53
C ARG A 67 -0.62 8.90 -15.73
N SER A 68 -0.73 8.36 -16.95
CA SER A 68 -0.21 7.05 -17.31
C SER A 68 1.32 6.98 -17.44
N ASP A 69 2.01 8.11 -17.54
CA ASP A 69 3.49 8.18 -17.60
C ASP A 69 4.15 8.23 -16.21
N LYS A 70 3.36 8.16 -15.14
CA LYS A 70 3.82 8.11 -13.74
C LYS A 70 3.40 6.79 -13.10
N ALA A 71 3.96 6.52 -11.92
CA ALA A 71 3.43 5.46 -11.05
C ALA A 71 1.96 5.76 -10.71
N MET A 72 1.03 5.05 -11.36
CA MET A 72 -0.41 5.30 -11.25
C MET A 72 -0.97 4.88 -9.90
N VAL A 73 -0.48 3.77 -9.35
CA VAL A 73 -0.95 3.21 -8.07
C VAL A 73 0.24 2.77 -7.22
N CYS A 74 0.03 2.68 -5.91
CA CYS A 74 0.97 2.07 -4.97
C CYS A 74 0.20 1.12 -4.06
N PRO A 75 0.06 -0.16 -4.47
CA PRO A 75 -0.50 -1.19 -3.60
C PRO A 75 0.30 -1.25 -2.31
N HIS A 76 -0.41 -1.28 -1.18
CA HIS A 76 0.19 -1.33 0.13
C HIS A 76 -0.63 -2.21 1.06
N THR A 77 0.05 -2.87 1.98
CA THR A 77 -0.54 -3.83 2.91
C THR A 77 0.29 -3.92 4.18
N ALA A 78 -0.02 -4.90 5.02
CA ALA A 78 0.83 -5.41 6.08
C ALA A 78 1.12 -6.88 5.82
N PHE A 79 2.22 -7.38 6.40
CA PHE A 79 2.47 -8.81 6.52
C PHE A 79 2.68 -9.17 7.99
N TYR A 80 2.45 -10.44 8.31
CA TYR A 80 2.81 -11.02 9.59
C TYR A 80 4.28 -11.47 9.53
N ASP A 81 5.09 -10.94 10.44
CA ASP A 81 6.49 -11.31 10.63
C ASP A 81 6.62 -12.44 11.67
N PRO A 82 6.98 -13.67 11.25
CA PRO A 82 7.11 -14.80 12.16
C PRO A 82 8.30 -14.68 13.11
N ASP A 83 9.31 -13.87 12.79
CA ASP A 83 10.52 -13.74 13.61
C ASP A 83 10.28 -12.87 14.85
N VAL A 84 9.24 -12.02 14.81
CA VAL A 84 8.88 -11.10 15.91
C VAL A 84 7.89 -11.74 16.91
N GLY A 85 7.08 -12.71 16.46
CA GLY A 85 6.14 -13.47 17.28
C GLY A 85 4.85 -12.73 17.67
N ASP A 86 3.90 -13.47 18.27
CA ASP A 86 2.50 -13.06 18.45
C ASP A 86 2.27 -11.98 19.54
N HIS A 87 3.19 -11.85 20.49
CA HIS A 87 3.05 -10.91 21.62
C HIS A 87 3.54 -9.50 21.31
N SER A 88 3.97 -9.26 20.08
CA SER A 88 4.56 -7.99 19.64
C SER A 88 3.52 -6.91 19.36
N ALA A 89 3.96 -5.67 19.45
CA ALA A 89 3.09 -4.54 19.23
C ALA A 89 2.72 -4.40 17.74
N ALA A 90 1.50 -4.83 17.38
CA ALA A 90 0.96 -4.57 16.05
C ALA A 90 0.84 -3.06 15.74
N ARG A 91 1.16 -2.69 14.48
CA ARG A 91 0.96 -1.35 13.91
C ARG A 91 -0.50 -0.94 14.03
N ARG A 92 -0.72 0.31 14.46
CA ARG A 92 -2.00 1.01 14.33
C ARG A 92 -1.79 2.19 13.42
N SER A 93 -2.65 2.34 12.42
CA SER A 93 -2.51 3.38 11.40
C SER A 93 -3.68 4.36 11.48
N VAL A 94 -3.38 5.62 11.19
CA VAL A 94 -4.36 6.62 10.80
C VAL A 94 -3.95 7.06 9.40
N GLU A 95 -4.90 7.06 8.48
CA GLU A 95 -4.66 7.48 7.11
C GLU A 95 -5.33 8.83 6.85
N PHE A 96 -4.60 9.72 6.18
CA PHE A 96 -5.12 10.95 5.61
C PHE A 96 -4.97 10.89 4.10
N ARG A 97 -6.06 11.16 3.38
CA ARG A 97 -6.05 11.23 1.91
C ARG A 97 -6.23 12.66 1.47
N ALA A 98 -5.41 13.08 0.51
CA ALA A 98 -5.56 14.34 -0.19
C ALA A 98 -5.78 14.05 -1.68
N LEU A 99 -6.72 14.77 -2.28
CA LEU A 99 -6.92 14.78 -3.73
C LEU A 99 -6.29 16.07 -4.27
N CYS A 100 -5.33 15.92 -5.17
CA CYS A 100 -4.72 17.05 -5.87
C CYS A 100 -5.35 17.16 -7.27
N VAL A 101 -5.93 18.32 -7.57
CA VAL A 101 -6.50 18.66 -8.89
C VAL A 101 -5.63 19.76 -9.49
N PHE A 102 -5.34 19.64 -10.78
CA PHE A 102 -4.49 20.56 -11.54
C PHE A 102 -5.27 21.06 -12.77
N ASP A 103 -4.93 22.25 -13.27
CA ASP A 103 -5.49 22.85 -14.49
C ASP A 103 -4.89 22.26 -15.78
#